data_AF-A0A7R9WIA0-F1
#
_entry.id   AF-A0A7R9WIA0-F1
#
_cell.length_a   1.000
_cell.length_b   1.000
_cell.length_c   1.000
_cell.angle_alpha   90.00
_cell.angle_beta   90.00
_cell.angle_gamma   90.00
#
_symmetry.space_group_name_H-M   'P 1'
#
loop_
_entity.id
_entity.type
_entity.pdbx_description
1 polymer ?
#
loop_
_entity_poly.entity_id
_entity_poly.type
_entity_poly.pdbx_seq_one_letter_code
_entity_poly.pdbx_strand_id
1 'polypeptide(L)'
;PGSKFSYLDWVLLDNYDPSNKEHQDYIKKTMPFIGAVDTVHYSEIEKAMTAAGFVVTLSADASIGGHQGPLINKERETFWWLRSFARIFLPTRFMQMLRRLREHAEAFVAADELRIATTSYQIVCQKPAKEEK
;
A
#
# COMPACT_ATOMS: atom_id res chain seq x y z
N PRO A 1 24.24 -10.89 -12.46
CA PRO A 1 24.98 -9.65 -12.17
C PRO A 1 24.52 -8.56 -13.13
N GLY A 2 24.39 -7.31 -12.70
CA GLY A 2 23.87 -6.21 -13.54
C GLY A 2 22.35 -6.16 -13.73
N SER A 3 21.60 -7.13 -13.21
CA SER A 3 20.13 -7.18 -13.31
C SER A 3 19.46 -6.16 -12.38
N LYS A 4 18.33 -5.60 -12.83
CA LYS A 4 17.47 -4.70 -12.04
C LYS A 4 16.26 -5.46 -11.50
N PHE A 5 15.81 -5.07 -10.32
CA PHE A 5 14.59 -5.52 -9.67
C PHE A 5 13.77 -4.28 -9.31
N SER A 6 12.48 -4.30 -9.62
CA SER A 6 11.53 -3.24 -9.24
C SER A 6 10.38 -3.88 -8.50
N TYR A 7 10.02 -3.29 -7.38
CA TYR A 7 8.95 -3.74 -6.49
C TYR A 7 8.13 -2.54 -6.06
N LEU A 8 6.82 -2.75 -5.93
CA LEU A 8 5.86 -1.75 -5.46
C LEU A 8 4.86 -2.47 -4.57
N ASP A 9 4.71 -2.02 -3.32
CA ASP A 9 3.87 -2.72 -2.33
C ASP A 9 3.47 -1.80 -1.16
N TRP A 10 2.69 -2.37 -0.25
CA TRP A 10 2.29 -1.82 1.04
C TRP A 10 3.46 -1.71 2.01
N VAL A 11 3.68 -0.50 2.56
CA VAL A 11 4.68 -0.23 3.59
C VAL A 11 4.18 0.84 4.58
N LEU A 12 4.78 0.85 5.77
CA LEU A 12 4.77 2.01 6.64
C LEU A 12 5.80 3.04 6.19
N LEU A 13 5.47 4.30 6.45
CA LEU A 13 6.28 5.48 6.15
C LEU A 13 6.72 6.17 7.45
N ASP A 14 7.61 7.14 7.32
CA ASP A 14 8.26 7.80 8.47
C ASP A 14 7.28 8.56 9.38
N ASN A 15 6.10 8.97 8.88
CA ASN A 15 5.11 9.64 9.72
C ASN A 15 4.32 8.67 10.61
N TYR A 16 4.45 7.35 10.39
CA TYR A 16 3.78 6.39 11.26
C TYR A 16 4.38 6.45 12.67
N ASP A 17 3.48 6.52 13.66
CA ASP A 17 3.86 6.59 15.07
C ASP A 17 3.20 5.41 15.78
N PRO A 18 3.98 4.40 16.22
CA PRO A 18 3.43 3.23 16.90
C PRO A 18 2.85 3.57 18.28
N SER A 19 3.07 4.76 18.84
CA SER A 19 2.44 5.21 20.08
C SER A 19 1.12 5.95 19.86
N ASN A 20 0.86 6.43 18.65
CA ASN A 20 -0.37 7.10 18.28
C ASN A 20 -1.49 6.08 18.00
N LYS A 21 -2.51 6.06 18.87
CA LYS A 21 -3.66 5.16 18.76
C LYS A 21 -4.45 5.32 17.46
N GLU A 22 -4.51 6.54 16.92
CA GLU A 22 -5.21 6.81 15.67
C GLU A 22 -4.46 6.19 14.48
N HIS A 23 -3.12 6.34 14.43
CA HIS A 23 -2.30 5.68 13.42
C HIS A 23 -2.45 4.16 13.48
N GLN A 24 -2.39 3.58 14.67
CA GLN A 24 -2.60 2.14 14.86
C GLN A 24 -3.99 1.69 14.36
N ASP A 25 -5.04 2.46 14.65
CA ASP A 25 -6.40 2.14 14.23
C ASP A 25 -6.55 2.23 12.70
N TYR A 26 -5.95 3.23 12.06
CA TYR A 26 -5.94 3.34 10.59
C TYR A 26 -5.24 2.16 9.92
N ILE A 27 -4.06 1.76 10.40
CA ILE A 27 -3.35 0.59 9.86
C ILE A 27 -4.15 -0.70 10.09
N LYS A 28 -4.62 -0.93 11.32
CA LYS A 28 -5.40 -2.12 11.67
C LYS A 28 -6.66 -2.30 10.82
N LYS A 29 -7.32 -1.19 10.48
CA LYS A 29 -8.51 -1.19 9.63
C LYS A 29 -8.18 -1.34 8.14
N THR A 30 -7.02 -0.82 7.71
CA THR A 30 -6.57 -0.88 6.31
C THR A 30 -6.04 -2.26 5.91
N MET A 31 -5.29 -2.93 6.79
CA MET A 31 -4.71 -4.25 6.50
C MET A 31 -5.71 -5.29 5.94
N PRO A 32 -6.86 -5.57 6.60
CA PRO A 32 -7.82 -6.53 6.07
C PRO A 32 -8.51 -6.07 4.77
N PHE A 33 -8.57 -4.76 4.55
CA PHE A 33 -9.15 -4.17 3.34
C PHE A 33 -8.28 -4.46 2.11
N ILE A 34 -6.95 -4.30 2.23
CA ILE A 34 -6.00 -4.58 1.15
C ILE A 34 -5.52 -6.04 1.13
N GLY A 35 -5.89 -6.85 2.15
CA GLY A 35 -5.42 -8.22 2.29
C GLY A 35 -3.97 -8.34 2.77
N ALA A 36 -3.44 -7.32 3.44
CA ALA A 36 -2.10 -7.35 4.02
C ALA A 36 -2.05 -8.27 5.24
N VAL A 37 -0.99 -9.07 5.32
CA VAL A 37 -0.74 -10.00 6.43
C VAL A 37 0.19 -9.38 7.46
N ASP A 38 1.19 -8.65 6.99
CA ASP A 38 2.19 -7.97 7.82
C ASP A 38 2.36 -6.53 7.34
N THR A 39 3.08 -5.72 8.11
CA THR A 39 3.27 -4.31 7.83
C THR A 39 4.66 -3.89 8.26
N VAL A 40 5.55 -3.75 7.27
CA VAL A 40 6.95 -3.40 7.45
C VAL A 40 7.18 -1.94 7.09
N HIS A 41 8.17 -1.32 7.73
CA HIS A 41 8.65 -0.02 7.30
C HIS A 41 9.51 -0.15 6.04
N TYR A 42 9.40 0.79 5.10
CA TYR A 42 10.12 0.70 3.81
C TYR A 42 11.64 0.51 3.98
N SER A 43 12.23 1.13 5.00
CA SER A 43 13.67 1.05 5.27
C SER A 43 14.14 -0.36 5.69
N GLU A 44 13.24 -1.22 6.18
CA GLU A 44 13.57 -2.63 6.44
C GLU A 44 13.75 -3.40 5.13
N ILE A 45 12.95 -3.10 4.12
CA ILE A 45 13.09 -3.68 2.78
C ILE A 45 14.41 -3.21 2.15
N GLU A 46 14.74 -1.92 2.24
CA GLU A 46 16.03 -1.40 1.76
C GLU A 46 17.23 -2.10 2.41
N LYS A 47 17.18 -2.28 3.73
CA LYS A 47 18.23 -2.99 4.49
C LYS A 47 18.34 -4.44 4.02
N ALA A 48 17.22 -5.13 3.83
CA ALA A 48 17.21 -6.51 3.36
C ALA A 48 17.80 -6.63 1.94
N MET A 49 17.45 -5.72 1.03
CA MET A 49 18.00 -5.70 -0.33
C MET A 49 19.50 -5.41 -0.34
N THR A 50 19.94 -4.46 0.49
CA THR A 50 21.36 -4.12 0.65
C THR A 50 22.15 -5.30 1.23
N ALA A 51 21.62 -5.95 2.27
CA ALA A 51 22.21 -7.14 2.87
C ALA A 51 22.30 -8.33 1.88
N ALA A 52 21.37 -8.42 0.93
CA ALA A 52 21.41 -9.39 -0.17
C ALA A 52 22.39 -9.01 -1.31
N GLY A 53 23.14 -7.91 -1.16
CA GLY A 53 24.16 -7.47 -2.11
C GLY A 53 23.59 -6.71 -3.31
N PHE A 54 22.39 -6.14 -3.19
CA PHE A 54 21.87 -5.20 -4.17
C PHE A 54 22.23 -3.75 -3.79
N VAL A 55 22.27 -2.87 -4.78
CA VAL A 55 22.32 -1.42 -4.59
C VAL A 55 20.92 -0.87 -4.81
N VAL A 56 20.35 -0.19 -3.81
CA VAL A 56 19.06 0.52 -3.95
C VAL A 56 19.29 1.79 -4.77
N THR A 57 18.60 1.92 -5.90
CA THR A 57 18.73 3.05 -6.84
C THR A 57 17.52 3.99 -6.80
N LEU A 58 16.38 3.50 -6.31
CA LEU A 58 15.17 4.29 -6.05
C LEU A 58 14.46 3.71 -4.84
N SER A 59 13.97 4.59 -3.98
CA SER A 59 13.11 4.26 -2.85
C SER A 59 12.22 5.46 -2.57
N ALA A 60 10.99 5.41 -3.05
CA ALA A 60 10.06 6.54 -2.98
C ALA A 60 8.62 6.09 -3.20
N ASP A 61 7.67 6.90 -2.74
CA ASP A 61 6.28 6.75 -3.14
C ASP A 61 6.12 7.13 -4.64
N ALA A 62 5.58 6.20 -5.44
CA ALA A 62 5.35 6.36 -6.87
C ALA A 62 4.02 7.05 -7.22
N SER A 63 3.23 7.43 -6.21
CA SER A 63 1.94 8.07 -6.39
C SER A 63 2.07 9.48 -6.99
N ILE A 64 1.14 9.82 -7.88
CA ILE A 64 1.05 11.17 -8.44
C ILE A 64 0.67 12.15 -7.32
N GLY A 65 1.56 13.10 -7.00
CA GLY A 65 1.36 14.02 -5.87
C GLY A 65 1.82 13.47 -4.51
N GLY A 66 2.42 12.28 -4.50
CA GLY A 66 3.03 11.67 -3.31
C GLY A 66 2.04 11.05 -2.32
N HIS A 67 0.83 10.73 -2.76
CA HIS A 67 -0.18 9.94 -2.04
C HIS A 67 -1.30 9.47 -3.01
N GLN A 68 -2.07 8.42 -2.65
CA GLN A 68 -3.14 7.81 -3.44
C GLN A 68 -4.57 8.20 -3.03
N GLY A 69 -4.74 9.05 -2.02
CA GLY A 69 -6.02 9.41 -1.40
C GLY A 69 -7.12 9.76 -2.41
N PRO A 70 -6.88 10.59 -3.44
CA PRO A 70 -7.86 10.90 -4.47
C PRO A 70 -8.31 9.67 -5.28
N LEU A 71 -7.38 8.76 -5.61
CA LEU A 71 -7.69 7.52 -6.31
C LEU A 71 -8.51 6.58 -5.43
N ILE A 72 -8.09 6.38 -4.17
CA ILE A 72 -8.79 5.51 -3.21
C ILE A 72 -10.21 6.04 -2.98
N ASN A 73 -10.39 7.35 -2.81
CA ASN A 73 -11.71 7.99 -2.68
C ASN A 73 -12.57 7.77 -3.93
N LYS A 74 -12.01 7.92 -5.13
CA LYS A 74 -12.74 7.69 -6.38
C LYS A 74 -13.21 6.24 -6.51
N GLU A 75 -12.36 5.28 -6.16
CA GLU A 75 -12.72 3.86 -6.15
C GLU A 75 -13.81 3.57 -5.10
N ARG A 76 -13.72 4.16 -3.90
CA ARG A 76 -14.76 4.08 -2.86
C ARG A 76 -16.14 4.49 -3.37
N GLU A 77 -16.22 5.62 -4.08
CA GLU A 77 -17.48 6.10 -4.68
C GLU A 77 -17.97 5.14 -5.79
N THR A 78 -17.05 4.60 -6.59
CA THR A 78 -17.37 3.62 -7.64
C THR A 78 -18.00 2.35 -7.04
N PHE A 79 -17.42 1.80 -5.97
CA PHE A 79 -17.99 0.65 -5.26
C PHE A 79 -19.31 0.98 -4.55
N TRP A 80 -19.52 2.23 -4.12
CA TRP A 80 -20.81 2.68 -3.58
C TRP A 80 -21.92 2.59 -4.63
N TRP A 81 -21.67 3.12 -5.83
CA TRP A 81 -22.61 3.01 -6.95
C TRP A 81 -22.84 1.55 -7.35
N LEU A 82 -21.77 0.76 -7.49
CA LEU A 82 -21.88 -0.65 -7.85
C LEU A 82 -22.73 -1.43 -6.84
N ARG A 83 -22.59 -1.17 -5.54
CA ARG A 83 -23.40 -1.79 -4.48
C ARG A 83 -24.89 -1.47 -4.63
N SER A 84 -25.23 -0.23 -4.98
CA SER A 84 -26.62 0.19 -5.19
C SER A 84 -27.27 -0.58 -6.34
N PHE A 85 -26.56 -0.77 -7.46
CA PHE A 85 -27.03 -1.58 -8.58
C PHE A 85 -27.03 -3.07 -8.28
N ALA A 86 -25.98 -3.58 -7.65
CA ALA A 86 -25.82 -4.99 -7.28
C ALA A 86 -26.97 -5.49 -6.40
N ARG A 87 -27.57 -4.63 -5.57
CA ARG A 87 -28.72 -5.00 -4.73
C ARG A 87 -29.93 -5.49 -5.54
N ILE A 88 -30.07 -5.07 -6.80
CA ILE A 88 -31.19 -5.43 -7.67
C ILE A 88 -30.91 -6.75 -8.41
N PHE A 89 -29.66 -7.00 -8.80
CA PHE A 89 -29.30 -8.06 -9.75
C PHE A 89 -28.44 -9.20 -9.17
N LEU A 90 -27.82 -9.00 -8.00
CA LEU A 90 -26.87 -9.96 -7.43
C LEU A 90 -27.38 -10.62 -6.14
N PRO A 91 -26.99 -11.89 -5.89
CA PRO A 91 -27.27 -12.57 -4.62
C PRO A 91 -26.69 -11.85 -3.40
N THR A 92 -27.31 -12.02 -2.23
CA THR A 92 -26.92 -11.38 -0.95
C THR A 92 -25.44 -11.55 -0.58
N ARG A 93 -24.80 -12.65 -0.96
CA ARG A 93 -23.35 -12.87 -0.73
C ARG A 93 -22.47 -11.77 -1.34
N PHE A 94 -22.82 -11.28 -2.54
CA PHE A 94 -22.09 -10.20 -3.20
C PHE A 94 -22.24 -8.87 -2.45
N MET A 95 -23.39 -8.64 -1.81
CA MET A 95 -23.62 -7.45 -1.00
C MET A 95 -22.71 -7.40 0.23
N GLN A 96 -22.38 -8.55 0.82
CA GLN A 96 -21.43 -8.64 1.93
C GLN A 96 -20.01 -8.36 1.47
N MET A 97 -19.61 -8.91 0.32
CA MET A 97 -18.30 -8.64 -0.29
C MET A 97 -18.14 -7.16 -0.63
N LEU A 98 -19.12 -6.56 -1.33
CA LEU A 98 -19.11 -5.13 -1.67
C LEU A 98 -19.15 -4.22 -0.43
N ARG A 99 -19.78 -4.66 0.67
CA ARG A 99 -19.69 -3.94 1.95
C ARG A 99 -18.26 -3.93 2.47
N ARG A 100 -17.57 -5.09 2.46
CA ARG A 100 -16.18 -5.21 2.93
C ARG A 100 -15.21 -4.37 2.10
N LEU A 101 -15.42 -4.27 0.78
CA LEU A 101 -14.66 -3.39 -0.12
C LEU A 101 -14.91 -1.89 0.07
N ARG A 102 -15.65 -1.51 1.11
CA ARG A 102 -15.91 -0.11 1.49
C ARG A 102 -15.68 0.12 2.97
N GLU A 103 -16.03 -0.87 3.78
CA GLU A 103 -15.76 -0.93 5.20
C GLU A 103 -14.26 -0.69 5.39
N HIS A 104 -13.93 0.44 6.02
CA HIS A 104 -12.56 0.92 6.28
C HIS A 104 -11.80 1.61 5.13
N ALA A 105 -12.43 1.88 3.99
CA ALA A 105 -11.77 2.66 2.93
C ALA A 105 -11.37 4.08 3.39
N GLU A 106 -12.14 4.70 4.29
CA GLU A 106 -11.80 6.00 4.90
C GLU A 106 -10.52 5.95 5.75
N ALA A 107 -10.31 4.84 6.46
CA ALA A 107 -9.08 4.65 7.23
C ALA A 107 -7.86 4.52 6.30
N PHE A 108 -8.04 3.89 5.14
CA PHE A 108 -6.99 3.79 4.13
C PHE A 108 -6.68 5.15 3.50
N VAL A 109 -7.70 5.94 3.15
CA VAL A 109 -7.53 7.32 2.67
C VAL A 109 -6.79 8.17 3.71
N ALA A 110 -7.20 8.11 4.97
CA ALA A 110 -6.55 8.87 6.04
C ALA A 110 -5.09 8.43 6.25
N ALA A 111 -4.82 7.12 6.23
CA ALA A 111 -3.46 6.59 6.35
C ALA A 111 -2.52 7.10 5.24
N ASP A 112 -3.04 7.15 4.02
CA ASP A 112 -2.32 7.62 2.84
C ASP A 112 -2.13 9.16 2.84
N GLU A 113 -3.18 9.93 3.15
CA GLU A 113 -3.11 11.40 3.22
C GLU A 113 -2.19 11.89 4.34
N LEU A 114 -2.16 11.19 5.49
CA LEU A 114 -1.21 11.45 6.58
C LEU A 114 0.21 10.94 6.28
N ARG A 115 0.38 10.23 5.15
CA ARG A 115 1.64 9.57 4.75
C ARG A 115 2.21 8.67 5.84
N ILE A 116 1.34 7.93 6.54
CA ILE A 116 1.76 6.93 7.53
C ILE A 116 1.91 5.55 6.89
N ALA A 117 1.21 5.29 5.80
CA ALA A 117 1.37 4.11 4.97
C ALA A 117 0.96 4.40 3.52
N THR A 118 1.41 3.56 2.59
CA THR A 118 1.07 3.66 1.17
C THR A 118 1.08 2.26 0.55
N THR A 119 0.26 2.01 -0.48
CA THR A 119 0.36 0.81 -1.32
C THR A 119 1.21 1.02 -2.58
N SER A 120 1.82 2.20 -2.73
CA SER A 120 2.58 2.59 -3.93
C SER A 120 4.04 2.93 -3.65
N TYR A 121 4.63 2.33 -2.61
CA TYR A 121 6.04 2.54 -2.35
C TYR A 121 6.89 1.71 -3.30
N GLN A 122 7.62 2.39 -4.17
CA GLN A 122 8.46 1.75 -5.18
C GLN A 122 9.91 1.67 -4.70
N ILE A 123 10.47 0.47 -4.74
CA ILE A 123 11.89 0.21 -4.53
C ILE A 123 12.47 -0.39 -5.80
N VAL A 124 13.51 0.24 -6.33
CA VAL A 124 14.29 -0.28 -7.46
C VAL A 124 15.70 -0.56 -7.00
N CYS A 125 16.17 -1.78 -7.24
CA CYS A 125 17.51 -2.20 -6.88
C CYS A 125 18.24 -2.81 -8.08
N GLN A 126 19.56 -2.76 -8.06
CA GLN A 126 20.41 -3.38 -9.07
C GLN A 126 21.46 -4.26 -8.41
N LYS A 127 21.61 -5.50 -8.90
CA LYS A 127 22.73 -6.34 -8.50
C LYS A 127 23.99 -5.80 -9.17
N PRO A 128 25.09 -5.51 -8.44
CA PRO A 128 26.33 -5.06 -9.05
C PRO A 128 26.75 -5.94 -10.23
N ALA A 129 27.29 -5.31 -11.27
CA ALA A 129 27.96 -6.06 -12.33
C ALA A 129 29.17 -6.78 -11.71
N LYS A 130 29.54 -7.96 -12.24
CA LYS A 130 30.87 -8.49 -11.91
C LYS A 130 31.86 -7.51 -12.54
N GLU A 131 32.78 -6.97 -11.75
CA GLU A 131 33.97 -6.35 -12.32
C GLU A 131 34.68 -7.42 -13.16
N GLU A 132 34.80 -7.18 -14.46
CA GLU A 132 35.68 -7.98 -15.32
C GLU A 132 37.11 -7.70 -14.84
N LYS A 133 37.73 -8.70 -14.22
CA LYS A 133 39.15 -8.69 -13.87
C LYS A 133 40.01 -8.93 -15.11
#